data_AF-A0A9N7Y338-F1
#
_entry.id   AF-A0A9N7Y338-F1
#
_cell.length_a   1.000
_cell.length_b   1.000
_cell.length_c   1.000
_cell.angle_alpha   90.00
_cell.angle_beta   90.00
_cell.angle_gamma   90.00
#
_symmetry.space_group_name_H-M   'P 1'
#
loop_
_entity.id
_entity.type
_entity.pdbx_description
1 polymer ?
#
loop_
_entity_poly.entity_id
_entity_poly.type
_entity_poly.pdbx_seq_one_letter_code
_entity_poly.pdbx_strand_id
1 'polypeptide(L)'
;ITIIFKNVRQCVDQQLYQAELDNVPAAFADGSVASGQWQGHDLLTVWTRIAGRHVEIRAAHIGTLLVVRQSGRSLGLSIRSPRDVMEAFGPDQDLQLCVWGCPPAQRLNTLRPLPPLDSSRPADVSAHDHCATLLPAQDVYYQACVFDLITSADLNSSAAALSALQDARHMISERERVHLLLVTSAEQRAQPHLTLLLLPLGMLGPLSRA
;
A
#
# COMPACT_ATOMS: atom_id res chain seq x y z
N ILE A 1 -6.43 -9.18 -10.11
CA ILE A 1 -5.01 -8.86 -9.83
C ILE A 1 -4.16 -9.54 -10.89
N THR A 2 -3.30 -8.80 -11.55
CA THR A 2 -2.39 -9.33 -12.59
C THR A 2 -0.96 -8.97 -12.21
N ILE A 3 -0.07 -9.96 -12.18
CA ILE A 3 1.32 -9.82 -11.78
C ILE A 3 2.18 -10.36 -12.93
N ILE A 4 3.12 -9.56 -13.41
CA ILE A 4 4.00 -9.92 -14.52
C ILE A 4 5.43 -9.95 -13.99
N PHE A 5 6.04 -11.13 -13.98
CA PHE A 5 7.46 -11.31 -13.74
C PHE A 5 8.17 -11.15 -15.07
N LYS A 6 8.90 -10.04 -15.23
CA LYS A 6 9.68 -9.77 -16.45
C LYS A 6 10.83 -10.76 -16.58
N ASN A 7 11.18 -11.11 -17.83
CA ASN A 7 12.34 -11.94 -18.11
C ASN A 7 13.60 -11.30 -17.52
N VAL A 8 14.39 -12.10 -16.80
CA VAL A 8 15.75 -11.77 -16.41
C VAL A 8 16.66 -12.81 -17.06
N ARG A 9 17.54 -12.34 -17.95
CA ARG A 9 18.46 -13.22 -18.70
C ARG A 9 19.18 -14.15 -17.73
N GLN A 10 19.15 -15.45 -18.01
CA GLN A 10 19.80 -16.51 -17.23
C GLN A 10 19.22 -16.78 -15.82
N CYS A 11 18.08 -16.16 -15.45
CA CYS A 11 17.40 -16.45 -14.19
C CYS A 11 16.00 -17.04 -14.39
N VAL A 12 15.08 -16.28 -14.97
CA VAL A 12 13.67 -16.66 -15.07
C VAL A 12 13.09 -16.15 -16.38
N ASP A 13 12.30 -17.00 -17.04
CA ASP A 13 11.49 -16.60 -18.19
C ASP A 13 10.37 -15.66 -17.76
N GLN A 14 9.76 -14.96 -18.72
CA GLN A 14 8.63 -14.10 -18.38
C GLN A 14 7.46 -14.96 -17.89
N GLN A 15 6.93 -14.64 -16.71
CA GLN A 15 5.81 -15.36 -16.11
C GLN A 15 4.64 -14.42 -15.80
N LEU A 16 3.43 -14.93 -15.98
CA LEU A 16 2.17 -14.21 -15.77
C LEU A 16 1.36 -14.91 -14.68
N TYR A 17 0.99 -14.17 -13.65
CA TYR A 17 0.01 -14.62 -12.66
C TYR A 17 -1.24 -13.74 -12.75
N GLN A 18 -2.41 -14.36 -12.75
CA GLN A 18 -3.69 -13.66 -12.78
C GLN A 18 -4.65 -14.30 -11.78
N ALA A 19 -5.28 -13.46 -10.97
CA ALA A 19 -6.32 -13.83 -10.03
C ALA A 19 -7.54 -12.93 -10.21
N GLU A 20 -8.72 -13.52 -10.13
CA GLU A 20 -10.01 -12.87 -10.24
C GLU A 20 -10.86 -13.24 -9.02
N LEU A 21 -12.00 -12.56 -8.84
CA LEU A 21 -12.94 -12.97 -7.80
C LEU A 21 -13.38 -14.41 -8.06
N ASP A 22 -13.40 -15.19 -6.99
CA ASP A 22 -13.70 -16.62 -6.92
C ASP A 22 -12.69 -17.52 -7.66
N ASN A 23 -11.58 -16.94 -8.15
CA ASN A 23 -10.51 -17.67 -8.82
C ASN A 23 -9.13 -17.11 -8.43
N VAL A 24 -8.58 -17.65 -7.34
CA VAL A 24 -7.19 -17.42 -6.92
C VAL A 24 -6.38 -18.70 -7.18
N PRO A 25 -5.80 -18.87 -8.37
CA PRO A 25 -5.09 -20.09 -8.74
C PRO A 25 -3.75 -20.23 -7.99
N ALA A 26 -3.32 -21.47 -7.81
CA ALA A 26 -2.02 -21.82 -7.25
C ALA A 26 -1.00 -22.17 -8.35
N ALA A 27 -1.12 -21.52 -9.51
CA ALA A 27 -0.29 -21.72 -10.69
C ALA A 27 -0.18 -20.40 -11.47
N PHE A 28 0.84 -20.29 -12.32
CA PHE A 28 0.94 -19.25 -13.35
C PHE A 28 -0.07 -19.51 -14.48
N ALA A 29 -0.25 -18.53 -15.36
CA ALA A 29 -1.21 -18.59 -16.46
C ALA A 29 -0.92 -19.72 -17.47
N ASP A 30 0.34 -20.18 -17.54
CA ASP A 30 0.76 -21.33 -18.35
C ASP A 30 0.54 -22.69 -17.63
N GLY A 31 0.00 -22.67 -16.41
CA GLY A 31 -0.22 -23.85 -15.57
C GLY A 31 1.00 -24.31 -14.77
N SER A 32 2.15 -23.65 -14.93
CA SER A 32 3.35 -23.97 -14.15
C SER A 32 3.23 -23.49 -12.69
N VAL A 33 3.90 -24.17 -11.77
CA VAL A 33 3.95 -23.79 -10.33
C VAL A 33 5.31 -23.22 -9.92
N ALA A 34 6.28 -23.31 -10.82
CA ALA A 34 7.64 -22.83 -10.63
C ALA A 34 8.24 -22.42 -11.98
N SER A 35 9.17 -21.46 -11.96
CA SER A 35 9.92 -21.03 -13.14
C SER A 35 11.33 -20.57 -12.75
N GLY A 36 12.29 -20.87 -13.61
CA GLY A 36 13.71 -20.61 -13.39
C GLY A 36 14.31 -21.50 -12.31
N GLN A 37 15.53 -21.98 -12.53
CA GLN A 37 16.23 -22.86 -11.58
C GLN A 37 17.68 -22.42 -11.41
N TRP A 38 18.13 -22.33 -10.17
CA TRP A 38 19.53 -22.06 -9.83
C TRP A 38 20.01 -23.04 -8.77
N GLN A 39 21.08 -23.79 -9.09
CA GLN A 39 21.67 -24.80 -8.18
C GLN A 39 20.64 -25.79 -7.62
N GLY A 40 19.65 -26.18 -8.44
CA GLY A 40 18.60 -27.11 -8.03
C GLY A 40 17.40 -26.47 -7.31
N HIS A 41 17.45 -25.17 -7.00
CA HIS A 41 16.36 -24.45 -6.36
C HIS A 41 15.55 -23.61 -7.35
N ASP A 42 14.22 -23.64 -7.21
CA ASP A 42 13.32 -22.83 -8.02
C ASP A 42 13.43 -21.34 -7.63
N LEU A 43 13.61 -20.47 -8.63
CA LEU A 43 13.83 -19.04 -8.43
C LEU A 43 12.53 -18.23 -8.35
N LEU A 44 11.46 -18.77 -8.91
CA LEU A 44 10.12 -18.23 -8.85
C LEU A 44 9.17 -19.39 -8.58
N THR A 45 8.41 -19.31 -7.48
CA THR A 45 7.44 -20.36 -7.11
C THR A 45 6.12 -19.75 -6.72
N VAL A 46 5.04 -20.48 -7.00
CA VAL A 46 3.68 -20.15 -6.59
C VAL A 46 3.11 -21.34 -5.82
N TRP A 47 2.55 -21.07 -4.65
CA TRP A 47 2.00 -22.12 -3.80
C TRP A 47 0.87 -21.57 -2.93
N THR A 48 0.02 -22.46 -2.41
CA THR A 48 -1.10 -22.06 -1.56
C THR A 48 -1.23 -22.95 -0.32
N ARG A 49 -1.65 -22.34 0.80
CA ARG A 49 -2.18 -23.07 1.97
C ARG A 49 -3.67 -23.38 1.86
N ILE A 50 -4.43 -22.56 1.13
CA ILE A 50 -5.89 -22.59 1.06
C ILE A 50 -6.28 -22.39 -0.39
N ALA A 51 -6.60 -23.49 -1.07
CA ALA A 51 -6.95 -23.50 -2.48
C ALA A 51 -8.10 -22.51 -2.79
N GLY A 52 -7.96 -21.76 -3.88
CA GLY A 52 -8.99 -20.87 -4.42
C GLY A 52 -9.19 -19.55 -3.68
N ARG A 53 -8.52 -19.31 -2.54
CA ARG A 53 -8.67 -18.06 -1.76
C ARG A 53 -7.38 -17.35 -1.41
N HIS A 54 -6.25 -18.03 -1.50
CA HIS A 54 -4.97 -17.51 -1.09
C HIS A 54 -3.89 -18.08 -1.98
N VAL A 55 -2.86 -17.31 -2.27
CA VAL A 55 -1.62 -17.80 -2.84
C VAL A 55 -0.46 -16.98 -2.32
N GLU A 56 0.69 -17.62 -2.16
CA GLU A 56 1.97 -16.94 -1.96
C GLU A 56 2.84 -17.19 -3.19
N ILE A 57 3.41 -16.11 -3.73
CA ILE A 57 4.33 -16.14 -4.85
C ILE A 57 5.68 -15.66 -4.36
N ARG A 58 6.69 -16.53 -4.41
CA ARG A 58 8.05 -16.23 -3.97
C ARG A 58 8.94 -16.06 -5.19
N ALA A 59 9.38 -14.84 -5.44
CA ALA A 59 10.37 -14.49 -6.45
C ALA A 59 11.73 -14.32 -5.78
N ALA A 60 12.41 -15.44 -5.53
CA ALA A 60 13.68 -15.48 -4.81
C ALA A 60 14.78 -14.67 -5.51
N HIS A 61 14.81 -14.68 -6.85
CA HIS A 61 15.80 -13.96 -7.66
C HIS A 61 15.80 -12.43 -7.46
N ILE A 62 14.69 -11.85 -7.01
CA ILE A 62 14.55 -10.41 -6.67
C ILE A 62 14.15 -10.19 -5.21
N GLY A 63 14.32 -11.19 -4.35
CA GLY A 63 14.02 -11.10 -2.92
C GLY A 63 12.57 -10.73 -2.59
N THR A 64 11.62 -10.99 -3.49
CA THR A 64 10.24 -10.49 -3.39
C THR A 64 9.27 -11.61 -3.01
N LEU A 65 8.37 -11.32 -2.07
CA LEU A 65 7.25 -12.17 -1.68
C LEU A 65 5.95 -11.43 -1.94
N LEU A 66 5.04 -12.05 -2.66
CA LEU A 66 3.70 -11.52 -2.92
C LEU A 66 2.68 -12.48 -2.33
N VAL A 67 1.61 -11.94 -1.76
CA VAL A 67 0.47 -12.70 -1.30
C VAL A 67 -0.78 -12.13 -1.94
N VAL A 68 -1.55 -12.99 -2.59
CA VAL A 68 -2.86 -12.63 -3.15
C VAL A 68 -3.92 -13.38 -2.38
N ARG A 69 -4.92 -12.64 -1.90
CA ARG A 69 -6.03 -13.19 -1.10
C ARG A 69 -7.36 -12.68 -1.59
N GLN A 70 -8.37 -13.53 -1.50
CA GLN A 70 -9.75 -13.11 -1.58
C GLN A 70 -10.35 -13.05 -0.18
N SER A 71 -10.93 -11.89 0.16
CA SER A 71 -11.64 -11.65 1.41
C SER A 71 -13.03 -11.14 1.08
N GLY A 72 -14.03 -12.01 1.25
CA GLY A 72 -15.39 -11.75 0.81
C GLY A 72 -15.45 -11.51 -0.71
N ARG A 73 -15.86 -10.31 -1.10
CA ARG A 73 -16.00 -9.86 -2.50
C ARG A 73 -14.85 -8.97 -2.97
N SER A 74 -13.71 -9.01 -2.30
CA SER A 74 -12.53 -8.20 -2.62
C SER A 74 -11.31 -9.08 -2.81
N LEU A 75 -10.38 -8.61 -3.64
CA LEU A 75 -9.03 -9.18 -3.77
C LEU A 75 -8.02 -8.24 -3.11
N GLY A 76 -7.18 -8.79 -2.25
CA GLY A 76 -6.06 -8.12 -1.60
C GLY A 76 -4.73 -8.57 -2.21
N LEU A 77 -3.79 -7.63 -2.25
CA LEU A 77 -2.39 -7.85 -2.64
C LEU A 77 -1.48 -7.31 -1.55
N SER A 78 -0.64 -8.18 -1.00
CA SER A 78 0.42 -7.82 -0.05
C SER A 78 1.77 -8.08 -0.72
N ILE A 79 2.71 -7.13 -0.61
CA ILE A 79 4.02 -7.21 -1.28
C ILE A 79 5.13 -6.90 -0.26
N ARG A 80 6.12 -7.79 -0.17
CA ARG A 80 7.40 -7.52 0.49
C ARG A 80 8.51 -7.61 -0.53
N SER A 81 9.22 -6.52 -0.75
CA SER A 81 10.31 -6.44 -1.73
C SER A 81 11.43 -5.54 -1.21
N PRO A 82 12.70 -5.76 -1.62
CA PRO A 82 13.77 -4.82 -1.37
C PRO A 82 13.46 -3.45 -1.96
N ARG A 83 13.89 -2.39 -1.28
CA ARG A 83 13.66 -1.01 -1.72
C ARG A 83 14.18 -0.76 -3.13
N ASP A 84 15.40 -1.23 -3.41
CA ASP A 84 16.05 -1.05 -4.71
C ASP A 84 15.27 -1.71 -5.86
N VAL A 85 14.52 -2.79 -5.58
CA VAL A 85 13.65 -3.45 -6.57
C VAL A 85 12.36 -2.65 -6.78
N MET A 86 11.77 -2.11 -5.72
CA MET A 86 10.56 -1.29 -5.79
C MET A 86 10.82 0.08 -6.44
N GLU A 87 12.04 0.61 -6.30
CA GLU A 87 12.47 1.91 -6.82
C GLU A 87 13.16 1.82 -8.20
N ALA A 88 13.32 0.60 -8.77
CA ALA A 88 13.93 0.37 -10.08
C ALA A 88 12.96 0.58 -11.26
N PHE A 89 12.46 1.81 -11.41
CA PHE A 89 11.62 2.22 -12.53
C PHE A 89 12.36 3.10 -13.55
N GLY A 90 11.94 3.02 -14.82
CA GLY A 90 12.44 3.88 -15.89
C GLY A 90 11.79 5.28 -15.87
N PRO A 91 12.33 6.25 -16.62
CA PRO A 91 11.85 7.63 -16.61
C PRO A 91 10.41 7.82 -17.11
N ASP A 92 9.86 6.85 -17.85
CA ASP A 92 8.49 6.92 -18.39
C ASP A 92 7.44 6.26 -17.46
N GLN A 93 7.84 5.78 -16.28
CA GLN A 93 6.99 5.03 -15.35
C GLN A 93 6.53 5.91 -14.17
N ASP A 94 5.80 6.96 -14.50
CA ASP A 94 5.45 8.03 -13.53
C ASP A 94 4.37 7.64 -12.51
N LEU A 95 3.61 6.56 -12.76
CA LEU A 95 2.52 6.13 -11.90
C LEU A 95 2.83 4.80 -11.21
N GLN A 96 3.29 4.88 -9.96
CA GLN A 96 3.59 3.72 -9.10
C GLN A 96 2.89 3.85 -7.74
N LEU A 97 1.67 3.33 -7.62
CA LEU A 97 0.84 3.49 -6.41
C LEU A 97 1.49 2.88 -5.15
N CYS A 98 2.24 1.79 -5.28
CA CYS A 98 2.93 1.15 -4.15
C CYS A 98 4.11 1.98 -3.60
N VAL A 99 4.60 2.96 -4.37
CA VAL A 99 5.75 3.80 -4.01
C VAL A 99 5.28 5.19 -3.61
N TRP A 100 4.44 5.81 -4.44
CA TRP A 100 4.02 7.21 -4.30
C TRP A 100 2.61 7.38 -3.71
N GLY A 101 1.87 6.29 -3.55
CA GLY A 101 0.46 6.33 -3.18
C GLY A 101 -0.45 6.82 -4.31
N CYS A 102 -1.72 7.03 -3.98
CA CYS A 102 -2.70 7.52 -4.95
C CYS A 102 -2.45 8.99 -5.32
N PRO A 103 -2.71 9.41 -6.58
CA PRO A 103 -2.73 10.82 -6.97
C PRO A 103 -3.71 11.63 -6.09
N PRO A 104 -3.43 12.91 -5.77
CA PRO A 104 -4.26 13.72 -4.87
C PRO A 104 -5.75 13.76 -5.26
N ALA A 105 -6.06 13.82 -6.55
CA ALA A 105 -7.44 13.83 -7.05
C ALA A 105 -8.20 12.51 -6.81
N GLN A 106 -7.49 11.40 -6.55
CA GLN A 106 -8.06 10.08 -6.25
C GLN A 106 -7.99 9.76 -4.75
N ARG A 107 -7.41 10.65 -3.92
CA ARG A 107 -7.39 10.47 -2.47
C ARG A 107 -8.74 10.85 -1.90
N LEU A 108 -9.31 9.97 -1.10
CA LEU A 108 -10.46 10.28 -0.29
C LEU A 108 -10.01 11.18 0.86
N ASN A 109 -10.64 12.35 0.99
CA ASN A 109 -10.33 13.28 2.08
C ASN A 109 -10.96 12.78 3.38
N THR A 110 -10.30 11.83 4.04
CA THR A 110 -10.70 11.27 5.33
C THR A 110 -10.54 12.28 6.48
N LEU A 111 -9.87 13.41 6.25
CA LEU A 111 -9.70 14.52 7.20
C LEU A 111 -10.84 15.54 7.17
N ARG A 112 -11.77 15.44 6.21
CA ARG A 112 -13.09 16.00 6.45
C ARG A 112 -13.85 14.92 7.22
N PRO A 113 -14.23 15.15 8.49
CA PRO A 113 -15.44 14.53 9.00
C PRO A 113 -16.47 14.71 7.89
N LEU A 114 -17.12 13.62 7.49
CA LEU A 114 -18.34 13.74 6.70
C LEU A 114 -19.13 14.89 7.36
N PRO A 115 -19.55 15.94 6.61
CA PRO A 115 -20.30 17.04 7.22
C PRO A 115 -21.37 16.41 8.10
N PRO A 116 -21.63 16.92 9.32
CA PRO A 116 -22.65 16.35 10.18
C PRO A 116 -23.99 16.51 9.45
N LEU A 117 -24.30 15.53 8.62
CA LEU A 117 -25.61 15.24 8.10
C LEU A 117 -26.31 14.68 9.32
N ASP A 118 -26.84 15.60 10.12
CA ASP A 118 -27.79 15.40 11.20
C ASP A 118 -27.64 14.04 11.90
N SER A 119 -26.90 14.03 13.01
CA SER A 119 -26.69 12.92 13.93
C SER A 119 -25.80 11.77 13.44
N SER A 120 -24.75 11.52 14.22
CA SER A 120 -24.09 10.23 14.41
C SER A 120 -24.92 9.04 13.89
N ARG A 121 -24.65 8.57 12.67
CA ARG A 121 -25.27 7.33 12.18
C ARG A 121 -24.81 6.19 13.11
N PRO A 122 -25.72 5.39 13.68
CA PRO A 122 -25.35 4.24 14.50
C PRO A 122 -24.41 3.26 13.77
N ALA A 123 -24.40 3.28 12.44
CA ALA A 123 -23.50 2.48 11.60
C ALA A 123 -22.01 2.88 11.73
N ASP A 124 -21.69 4.16 11.97
CA ASP A 124 -20.30 4.64 12.08
C ASP A 124 -19.68 4.21 13.41
N VAL A 125 -20.39 4.50 14.51
CA VAL A 125 -20.01 4.04 15.86
C VAL A 125 -19.91 2.50 15.92
N SER A 126 -20.87 1.80 15.31
CA SER A 126 -20.83 0.34 15.23
C SER A 126 -19.64 -0.20 14.43
N ALA A 127 -19.20 0.50 13.38
CA ALA A 127 -18.04 0.08 12.59
C ALA A 127 -16.74 0.26 13.39
N HIS A 128 -16.60 1.40 14.07
CA HIS A 128 -15.47 1.68 14.95
C HIS A 128 -15.36 0.65 16.09
N ASP A 129 -16.47 0.35 16.77
CA ASP A 129 -16.52 -0.65 17.84
C ASP A 129 -16.16 -2.04 17.32
N HIS A 130 -16.74 -2.46 16.19
CA HIS A 130 -16.45 -3.76 15.58
C HIS A 130 -14.97 -3.89 15.21
N CYS A 131 -14.39 -2.92 14.51
CA CYS A 131 -12.98 -2.94 14.12
C CYS A 131 -12.04 -2.89 15.33
N ALA A 132 -12.43 -2.24 16.43
CA ALA A 132 -11.64 -2.15 17.65
C ALA A 132 -11.54 -3.49 18.39
N THR A 133 -12.56 -4.36 18.27
CA THR A 133 -12.50 -5.73 18.82
C THR A 133 -11.59 -6.66 18.01
N LEU A 134 -11.41 -6.38 16.72
CA LEU A 134 -10.70 -7.26 15.79
C LEU A 134 -9.21 -6.93 15.65
N LEU A 135 -8.87 -5.65 15.69
CA LEU A 135 -7.52 -5.16 15.41
C LEU A 135 -6.85 -4.64 16.68
N PRO A 136 -5.57 -4.95 16.88
CA PRO A 136 -4.88 -4.68 18.14
C PRO A 136 -4.50 -3.20 18.33
N ALA A 137 -4.51 -2.41 17.26
CA ALA A 137 -4.06 -1.02 17.25
C ALA A 137 -4.96 -0.20 16.32
N GLN A 138 -5.14 1.09 16.63
CA GLN A 138 -5.88 2.04 15.80
C GLN A 138 -4.99 2.63 14.69
N ASP A 139 -4.43 1.77 13.86
CA ASP A 139 -3.47 2.10 12.81
C ASP A 139 -4.10 2.07 11.40
N VAL A 140 -3.29 2.02 10.35
CA VAL A 140 -3.78 1.92 8.95
C VAL A 140 -4.71 0.74 8.70
N TYR A 141 -4.54 -0.41 9.36
CA TYR A 141 -5.41 -1.56 9.17
C TYR A 141 -6.78 -1.30 9.81
N TYR A 142 -6.78 -0.65 10.98
CA TYR A 142 -8.02 -0.25 11.65
C TYR A 142 -8.82 0.73 10.81
N GLN A 143 -8.14 1.74 10.25
CA GLN A 143 -8.80 2.74 9.41
C GLN A 143 -9.32 2.14 8.11
N ALA A 144 -8.58 1.20 7.50
CA ALA A 144 -9.06 0.44 6.35
C ALA A 144 -10.31 -0.39 6.70
N CYS A 145 -10.31 -1.08 7.86
CA CYS A 145 -11.46 -1.83 8.34
C CYS A 145 -12.71 -0.94 8.47
N VAL A 146 -12.60 0.18 9.17
CA VAL A 146 -13.72 1.11 9.39
C VAL A 146 -14.24 1.64 8.06
N PHE A 147 -13.33 2.06 7.17
CA PHE A 147 -13.67 2.53 5.84
C PHE A 147 -14.43 1.48 5.02
N ASP A 148 -13.93 0.24 4.98
CA ASP A 148 -14.55 -0.85 4.24
C ASP A 148 -15.96 -1.15 4.78
N LEU A 149 -16.16 -1.17 6.10
CA LEU A 149 -17.48 -1.40 6.70
C LEU A 149 -18.48 -0.29 6.38
N ILE A 150 -18.06 0.98 6.47
CA ILE A 150 -18.94 2.11 6.21
C ILE A 150 -19.33 2.16 4.73
N THR A 151 -18.41 1.82 3.83
CA THR A 151 -18.63 1.91 2.38
C THR A 151 -19.35 0.70 1.81
N SER A 152 -19.09 -0.51 2.31
CA SER A 152 -19.75 -1.73 1.83
C SER A 152 -21.06 -2.04 2.54
N ALA A 153 -21.24 -1.53 3.78
CA ALA A 153 -22.28 -1.93 4.72
C ALA A 153 -22.31 -3.46 4.98
N ASP A 154 -21.17 -4.14 4.84
CA ASP A 154 -21.01 -5.58 5.07
C ASP A 154 -19.89 -5.86 6.09
N LEU A 155 -20.26 -6.42 7.23
CA LEU A 155 -19.34 -6.80 8.31
C LEU A 155 -18.23 -7.76 7.85
N ASN A 156 -18.46 -8.56 6.82
CA ASN A 156 -17.42 -9.46 6.29
C ASN A 156 -16.28 -8.70 5.60
N SER A 157 -16.49 -7.43 5.26
CA SER A 157 -15.46 -6.59 4.63
C SER A 157 -14.29 -6.33 5.58
N SER A 158 -14.50 -6.38 6.90
CA SER A 158 -13.40 -6.28 7.89
C SER A 158 -12.34 -7.39 7.75
N ALA A 159 -12.69 -8.52 7.10
CA ALA A 159 -11.77 -9.62 6.85
C ALA A 159 -10.60 -9.23 5.93
N ALA A 160 -10.78 -8.23 5.04
CA ALA A 160 -9.72 -7.74 4.18
C ALA A 160 -8.59 -7.09 5.00
N ALA A 161 -8.93 -6.17 5.90
CA ALA A 161 -7.98 -5.52 6.80
C ALA A 161 -7.27 -6.51 7.73
N LEU A 162 -8.01 -7.49 8.28
CA LEU A 162 -7.42 -8.55 9.10
C LEU A 162 -6.42 -9.40 8.31
N SER A 163 -6.77 -9.78 7.08
CA SER A 163 -5.90 -10.58 6.23
C SER A 163 -4.63 -9.80 5.86
N ALA A 164 -4.74 -8.51 5.56
CA ALA A 164 -3.59 -7.66 5.28
C ALA A 164 -2.63 -7.55 6.49
N LEU A 165 -3.17 -7.43 7.71
CA LEU A 165 -2.36 -7.43 8.94
C LEU A 165 -1.66 -8.79 9.14
N GLN A 166 -2.35 -9.89 8.86
CA GLN A 166 -1.76 -11.24 8.96
C GLN A 166 -0.61 -11.42 7.96
N ASP A 167 -0.80 -10.99 6.71
CA ASP A 167 0.23 -11.04 5.68
C ASP A 167 1.45 -10.20 6.09
N ALA A 168 1.23 -8.98 6.59
CA ALA A 168 2.31 -8.10 7.04
C ALA A 168 3.10 -8.69 8.22
N ARG A 169 2.44 -9.36 9.17
CA ARG A 169 3.10 -10.09 10.27
C ARG A 169 3.93 -11.27 9.79
N HIS A 170 3.55 -11.92 8.70
CA HIS A 170 4.33 -13.00 8.09
C HIS A 170 5.51 -12.46 7.28
N MET A 171 5.36 -11.28 6.68
CA MET A 171 6.36 -10.62 5.85
C MET A 171 7.43 -9.87 6.66
N ILE A 172 7.06 -9.25 7.78
CA ILE A 172 7.93 -8.36 8.55
C ILE A 172 8.39 -9.08 9.84
N SER A 173 9.70 -9.27 9.99
CA SER A 173 10.27 -9.94 11.17
C SER A 173 10.09 -9.14 12.46
N GLU A 174 10.17 -7.81 12.38
CA GLU A 174 9.99 -6.90 13.50
C GLU A 174 8.50 -6.57 13.70
N ARG A 175 7.86 -7.19 14.69
CA ARG A 175 6.40 -7.09 14.90
C ARG A 175 5.91 -5.65 15.11
N GLU A 176 6.70 -4.81 15.74
CA GLU A 176 6.34 -3.40 15.99
C GLU A 176 6.26 -2.59 14.71
N ARG A 177 7.05 -2.93 13.69
CA ARG A 177 7.09 -2.23 12.39
C ARG A 177 5.92 -2.57 11.47
N VAL A 178 5.10 -3.55 11.85
CA VAL A 178 3.86 -3.87 11.15
C VAL A 178 2.84 -2.75 11.32
N HIS A 179 2.80 -2.13 12.50
CA HIS A 179 1.81 -1.12 12.83
C HIS A 179 2.27 0.25 12.32
N LEU A 180 1.62 0.73 11.27
CA LEU A 180 1.86 2.06 10.71
C LEU A 180 0.87 3.04 11.32
N LEU A 181 1.35 3.86 12.26
CA LEU A 181 0.55 4.99 12.74
C LEU A 181 0.36 5.97 11.58
N LEU A 182 -0.86 6.46 11.41
CA LEU A 182 -1.11 7.55 10.47
C LEU A 182 -0.26 8.74 10.91
N VAL A 183 0.78 9.05 10.14
CA VAL A 183 1.45 10.33 10.26
C VAL A 183 0.43 11.36 9.80
N THR A 184 -0.21 12.03 10.77
CA THR A 184 -1.00 13.22 10.47
C THR A 184 -0.11 14.09 9.58
N SER A 185 -0.61 14.44 8.40
CA SER A 185 0.10 15.31 7.46
C SER A 185 0.09 16.73 8.03
N ALA A 186 0.82 16.92 9.12
CA ALA A 186 0.92 18.15 9.90
C ALA A 186 2.36 18.35 10.42
N GLU A 187 3.35 17.84 9.71
CA GLU A 187 4.69 18.45 9.69
C GLU A 187 5.13 18.51 8.22
N GLN A 188 4.57 19.50 7.52
CA GLN A 188 5.34 20.16 6.47
C GLN A 188 6.69 20.50 7.09
N ARG A 189 7.76 19.91 6.55
CA ARG A 189 9.13 20.44 6.62
C ARG A 189 9.06 21.96 6.80
N ALA A 190 9.29 22.43 8.02
CA ALA A 190 9.71 23.80 8.25
C ALA A 190 11.09 23.91 7.58
N GLN A 191 11.11 24.18 6.27
CA GLN A 191 12.29 24.71 5.64
C GLN A 191 12.58 26.04 6.34
N PRO A 192 13.77 26.25 6.91
CA PRO A 192 14.13 27.56 7.40
C PRO A 192 14.35 28.42 6.16
N HIS A 193 13.30 29.13 5.73
CA HIS A 193 13.47 30.22 4.78
C HIS A 193 14.31 31.29 5.48
N LEU A 194 15.61 31.30 5.15
CA LEU A 194 16.54 32.36 5.49
C LEU A 194 15.98 33.65 4.87
N THR A 195 15.32 34.46 5.70
CA THR A 195 14.79 35.76 5.30
C THR A 195 15.96 36.71 5.10
N LEU A 196 16.39 36.87 3.84
CA LEU A 196 17.36 37.87 3.43
C LEU A 196 16.67 39.25 3.51
N LEU A 197 16.89 39.99 4.61
CA LEU A 197 16.45 41.37 4.77
C LEU A 197 17.19 42.27 3.76
N LEU A 198 16.52 42.62 2.67
CA LEU A 198 16.94 43.70 1.77
C LEU A 198 16.58 45.05 2.41
N LEU A 199 17.56 45.72 3.00
CA LEU A 199 17.48 47.13 3.41
C LEU A 199 17.54 48.03 2.16
N PRO A 200 16.56 48.93 1.91
CA PRO A 200 16.71 49.92 0.86
C PRO A 200 17.62 51.05 1.37
N LEU A 201 18.75 51.28 0.69
CA LEU A 201 19.51 52.52 0.85
C LEU A 201 18.64 53.69 0.35
N GLY A 202 18.11 54.47 1.28
CA GLY A 202 17.49 55.75 0.99
C GLY A 202 18.54 56.75 0.50
N MET A 203 18.38 57.17 -0.75
CA MET A 203 19.11 58.27 -1.36
C MET A 203 18.63 59.60 -0.74
N LEU A 204 19.45 60.25 0.10
CA LEU A 204 19.28 61.67 0.43
C LEU A 204 20.16 62.49 -0.51
N GLY A 205 19.53 63.07 -1.55
CA GLY A 205 20.10 64.16 -2.33
C GLY A 205 20.04 65.49 -1.55
N PRO A 206 21.04 66.37 -1.69
CA PRO A 206 21.07 67.66 -1.01
C PRO A 206 20.10 68.65 -1.64
N LEU A 207 19.25 69.27 -0.81
CA LEU A 207 18.47 70.46 -1.15
C LEU A 207 19.39 71.68 -1.19
N SER A 208 19.44 72.34 -2.34
CA SER A 208 20.05 73.65 -2.56
C SER A 208 19.00 74.65 -3.05
N ARG A 209 19.11 75.89 -2.55
CA ARG A 209 18.41 77.17 -2.81
C ARG A 209 17.70 77.70 -1.55
N ALA A 210 17.85 78.96 -1.14
CA ALA A 210 18.46 80.16 -1.74
C ALA A 210 19.07 81.03 -0.63
#